data_AF-A0A5C8DIS7-F1
#
_entry.id   AF-A0A5C8DIS7-F1
#
_cell.length_a   1.000
_cell.length_b   1.000
_cell.length_c   1.000
_cell.angle_alpha   90.00
_cell.angle_beta   90.00
_cell.angle_gamma   90.00
#
_symmetry.space_group_name_H-M   'P 1'
#
loop_
_entity.id
_entity.type
_entity.pdbx_description
1 polymer ?
#
loop_
_entity_poly.entity_id
_entity_poly.type
_entity_poly.pdbx_seq_one_letter_code
_entity_poly.pdbx_strand_id
1 'polypeptide(L)'
;MLDAEAWKGFAIVAGIGCGVYYGYLLFTGKFGQSRQAGIANTRDSRTKRTWNVTETADMDDDLPGSPDDTTNEEADVPDTEEVNQLNALETLADDLQTIINEHGSQDKDGLMYRLQQEIAGYPALNKPAFRAAISNLIIRSAKVDSNFTITQDEADSLWTHF
;
A
#
# COMPACT_ATOMS: atom_id res chain seq x y z
N MET A 1 -35.99 40.90 -8.56
CA MET A 1 -36.05 40.32 -9.91
C MET A 1 -34.68 40.47 -10.51
N LEU A 2 -33.91 39.39 -10.62
CA LEU A 2 -32.61 39.43 -11.30
C LEU A 2 -32.90 39.43 -12.80
N ASP A 3 -32.41 40.44 -13.52
CA ASP A 3 -32.67 40.62 -14.93
C ASP A 3 -32.17 39.41 -15.73
N ALA A 4 -32.99 38.94 -16.66
CA ALA A 4 -32.68 37.79 -17.53
C ALA A 4 -31.38 37.98 -18.33
N GLU A 5 -30.91 39.22 -18.45
CA GLU A 5 -29.66 39.59 -19.10
C GLU A 5 -28.42 39.20 -18.27
N ALA A 6 -28.50 39.27 -16.94
CA ALA A 6 -27.41 38.85 -16.06
C ALA A 6 -27.17 37.34 -16.12
N TRP A 7 -28.25 36.56 -16.27
CA TRP A 7 -28.18 35.10 -16.38
C TRP A 7 -27.52 34.63 -17.68
N LYS A 8 -27.66 35.37 -18.78
CA LYS A 8 -26.98 35.05 -20.04
C LYS A 8 -25.47 35.22 -19.93
N GLY A 9 -25.01 36.29 -19.29
CA GLY A 9 -23.58 36.51 -19.05
C GLY A 9 -22.98 35.42 -18.15
N PHE A 10 -23.68 35.07 -17.08
CA PHE A 10 -23.26 33.99 -16.17
C PHE A 10 -23.18 32.63 -16.89
N ALA A 11 -24.17 32.28 -17.72
CA ALA A 11 -24.18 31.02 -18.44
C ALA A 11 -23.01 30.88 -19.42
N ILE A 12 -22.60 31.96 -20.08
CA ILE A 12 -21.44 31.96 -21.00
C ILE A 12 -20.15 31.73 -20.21
N VAL A 13 -19.94 32.46 -19.12
CA VAL A 13 -18.73 32.32 -18.28
C VAL A 13 -18.67 30.92 -17.65
N ALA A 14 -19.79 30.42 -17.13
CA ALA A 14 -19.89 29.07 -16.60
C ALA A 14 -19.63 28.00 -17.69
N GLY A 15 -20.15 28.20 -18.90
CA GLY A 15 -19.91 27.31 -20.03
C GLY A 15 -18.44 27.24 -20.44
N ILE A 16 -17.75 28.38 -20.49
CA ILE A 16 -16.31 28.43 -20.78
C ILE A 16 -15.51 27.73 -19.67
N GLY A 17 -15.82 28.01 -18.40
CA GLY A 17 -15.17 27.36 -17.26
C GLY A 17 -15.32 25.84 -17.28
N CYS A 18 -16.55 25.36 -17.52
CA CYS A 18 -16.81 23.93 -17.69
C CYS A 18 -16.05 23.34 -18.89
N GLY A 19 -16.04 24.04 -20.03
CA GLY A 19 -15.34 23.60 -21.24
C GLY A 19 -13.82 23.45 -21.02
N VAL A 20 -13.20 24.40 -20.34
CA VAL A 20 -11.76 24.33 -19.99
C VAL A 20 -11.50 23.22 -18.98
N TYR A 21 -12.33 23.10 -17.94
CA TYR A 21 -12.19 22.06 -16.92
C TYR A 21 -12.28 20.65 -17.53
N TYR A 22 -13.33 20.37 -18.31
CA TYR A 22 -13.49 19.06 -18.96
C TYR A 22 -12.51 18.85 -20.11
N GLY A 23 -12.12 19.92 -20.83
CA GLY A 23 -11.07 19.86 -21.85
C GLY A 23 -9.73 19.46 -21.26
N TYR A 24 -9.35 20.03 -20.12
CA TYR A 24 -8.16 19.66 -19.37
C TYR A 24 -8.25 18.21 -18.84
N LEU A 25 -9.42 17.81 -18.35
CA LEU A 25 -9.67 16.45 -17.84
C LEU A 25 -9.58 15.38 -18.95
N LEU A 26 -10.03 15.71 -20.16
CA LEU A 26 -9.86 14.88 -21.37
C LEU A 26 -8.41 14.86 -21.85
N PHE A 27 -7.72 16.01 -21.85
CA PHE A 27 -6.34 16.12 -22.31
C PHE A 27 -5.34 15.40 -21.39
N THR A 28 -5.61 15.37 -20.08
CA THR A 28 -4.78 14.68 -19.08
C THR A 28 -5.00 13.15 -19.03
N GLY A 29 -5.82 12.60 -19.93
CA GLY A 29 -5.85 11.15 -20.21
C GLY A 29 -6.33 10.25 -19.07
N LYS A 30 -6.92 10.80 -18.01
CA LYS A 30 -7.44 10.03 -16.86
C LYS A 30 -8.89 9.55 -17.04
N PHE A 31 -9.49 9.70 -18.21
CA PHE A 31 -10.73 9.01 -18.54
C PHE A 31 -10.43 7.56 -18.88
N GLY A 32 -10.42 6.73 -17.83
CA GLY A 32 -10.17 5.31 -17.88
C GLY A 32 -10.91 4.65 -19.05
N GLN A 33 -10.12 4.03 -19.91
CA GLN A 33 -10.56 3.16 -20.99
C GLN A 33 -11.09 1.84 -20.39
N SER A 34 -12.10 1.88 -19.51
CA SER A 34 -12.83 0.68 -19.09
C SER A 34 -13.88 0.31 -20.13
N ARG A 35 -13.41 0.02 -21.35
CA ARG A 35 -14.14 -0.77 -22.34
C ARG A 35 -13.33 -2.01 -22.65
N GLN A 36 -13.37 -2.99 -21.75
CA GLN A 36 -13.17 -4.40 -22.09
C GLN A 36 -14.34 -5.20 -21.53
N ALA A 37 -15.45 -5.16 -22.28
CA ALA A 37 -16.30 -6.33 -22.42
C ALA A 37 -15.59 -7.25 -23.42
N GLY A 38 -15.28 -8.49 -23.03
CA GLY A 38 -14.80 -9.52 -23.96
C GLY A 38 -13.73 -10.46 -23.39
N ILE A 39 -14.19 -11.49 -22.68
CA ILE A 39 -13.75 -12.90 -22.75
C ILE A 39 -12.27 -13.12 -23.17
N ALA A 40 -11.43 -13.48 -22.19
CA ALA A 40 -10.31 -14.39 -22.42
C ALA A 40 -10.06 -15.23 -21.17
N ASN A 41 -10.58 -16.45 -21.26
CA ASN A 41 -10.29 -17.64 -20.49
C ASN A 41 -8.81 -17.77 -20.06
N THR A 42 -8.50 -17.50 -18.80
CA THR A 42 -7.34 -18.11 -18.12
C THR A 42 -7.86 -19.00 -17.01
N ARG A 43 -8.25 -20.20 -17.45
CA ARG A 43 -8.12 -21.44 -16.71
C ARG A 43 -6.69 -21.51 -16.18
N ASP A 44 -6.49 -21.21 -14.91
CA ASP A 44 -5.34 -21.76 -14.21
C ASP A 44 -5.76 -22.33 -12.86
N SER A 45 -5.40 -23.59 -12.74
CA SER A 45 -5.84 -24.58 -11.78
C SER A 45 -5.21 -24.34 -10.42
N ARG A 46 -6.00 -23.87 -9.44
CA ARG A 46 -5.73 -24.16 -8.03
C ARG A 46 -6.79 -25.11 -7.50
N THR A 47 -6.39 -26.37 -7.59
CA THR A 47 -7.01 -27.59 -7.09
C THR A 47 -7.60 -27.37 -5.71
N LYS A 48 -8.93 -27.38 -5.61
CA LYS A 48 -9.63 -27.54 -4.35
C LYS A 48 -9.33 -28.96 -3.86
N ARG A 49 -8.59 -29.10 -2.74
CA ARG A 49 -8.50 -30.35 -1.98
C ARG A 49 -9.92 -30.65 -1.46
N THR A 50 -10.64 -31.49 -2.18
CA THR A 50 -11.82 -32.18 -1.67
C THR A 50 -11.31 -33.31 -0.78
N TRP A 51 -11.55 -33.20 0.52
CA TRP A 51 -11.39 -34.31 1.46
C TRP A 51 -12.39 -35.39 1.06
N ASN A 52 -11.93 -36.45 0.39
CA ASN A 52 -12.71 -37.67 0.29
C ASN A 52 -12.56 -38.39 1.63
N VAL A 53 -13.61 -38.29 2.46
CA VAL A 53 -13.83 -39.24 3.56
C VAL A 53 -14.26 -40.54 2.90
N THR A 54 -13.31 -41.45 2.71
CA THR A 54 -13.62 -42.85 2.43
C THR A 54 -13.98 -43.48 3.77
N GLU A 55 -15.29 -43.69 3.98
CA GLU A 55 -15.81 -44.67 4.92
C GLU A 55 -15.22 -46.04 4.58
N THR A 56 -14.22 -46.49 5.34
CA THR A 56 -13.86 -47.90 5.44
C THR A 56 -14.26 -48.36 6.82
N ALA A 57 -15.42 -49.01 6.86
CA ALA A 57 -15.86 -49.87 7.94
C ALA A 57 -14.91 -51.08 8.05
N ASP A 58 -14.54 -51.35 9.31
CA ASP A 58 -14.21 -52.64 9.91
C ASP A 58 -13.13 -53.53 9.27
N MET A 59 -11.98 -53.64 9.94
CA MET A 59 -11.49 -54.92 10.47
C MET A 59 -10.32 -54.71 11.43
N ASP A 60 -10.45 -55.28 12.63
CA ASP A 60 -9.47 -55.39 13.70
C ASP A 60 -8.15 -56.02 13.25
N ASP A 61 -7.02 -55.43 13.65
CA ASP A 61 -5.82 -56.21 13.98
C ASP A 61 -4.93 -55.41 14.96
N ASP A 62 -4.68 -56.06 16.10
CA ASP A 62 -3.78 -55.69 17.19
C ASP A 62 -2.36 -55.38 16.68
N LEU A 63 -1.69 -54.33 17.23
CA LEU A 63 -0.25 -54.30 17.57
C LEU A 63 0.14 -52.94 18.22
N PRO A 64 1.21 -52.92 19.05
CA PRO A 64 1.29 -52.11 20.26
C PRO A 64 2.02 -50.78 20.09
N GLY A 65 1.62 -49.81 20.92
CA GLY A 65 2.40 -48.69 21.46
C GLY A 65 3.56 -48.16 20.61
N SER A 66 3.28 -47.11 19.83
CA SER A 66 4.27 -46.09 19.53
C SER A 66 3.94 -44.84 20.35
N PRO A 67 4.97 -44.15 20.88
CA PRO A 67 4.77 -43.07 21.83
C PRO A 67 4.01 -41.94 21.13
N ASP A 68 3.06 -41.40 21.89
CA ASP A 68 2.34 -40.16 21.61
C ASP A 68 3.35 -39.14 21.06
N ASP A 69 3.27 -38.96 19.74
CA ASP A 69 3.98 -37.92 19.00
C ASP A 69 3.42 -36.62 19.55
N THR A 70 4.09 -36.13 20.59
CA THR A 70 3.85 -34.86 21.23
C THR A 70 3.93 -33.86 20.09
N THR A 71 2.76 -33.50 19.58
CA THR A 71 2.58 -32.40 18.65
C THR A 71 3.16 -31.20 19.37
N ASN A 72 4.42 -30.93 19.07
CA ASN A 72 5.09 -29.68 19.37
C ASN A 72 4.41 -28.64 18.50
N GLU A 73 3.18 -28.26 18.89
CA GLU A 73 2.68 -26.92 18.71
C GLU A 73 3.65 -26.02 19.49
N GLU A 74 4.80 -25.75 18.88
CA GLU A 74 5.47 -24.47 19.02
C GLU A 74 4.42 -23.45 18.59
N ALA A 75 3.59 -23.07 19.56
CA ALA A 75 2.97 -21.77 19.58
C ALA A 75 4.13 -20.81 19.37
N ASP A 76 4.22 -20.32 18.13
CA ASP A 76 5.03 -19.20 17.70
C ASP A 76 4.60 -18.00 18.54
N VAL A 77 5.09 -17.95 19.78
CA VAL A 77 4.97 -16.79 20.63
C VAL A 77 5.81 -15.75 19.92
N PRO A 78 5.22 -14.69 19.37
CA PRO A 78 5.97 -13.71 18.61
C PRO A 78 7.11 -13.23 19.50
N ASP A 79 8.32 -13.40 19.00
CA ASP A 79 9.53 -13.04 19.73
C ASP A 79 9.35 -11.59 20.19
N THR A 80 9.59 -11.31 21.47
CA THR A 80 9.23 -9.99 22.05
C THR A 80 9.94 -8.85 21.33
N GLU A 81 11.07 -9.16 20.69
CA GLU A 81 11.82 -8.28 19.81
C GLU A 81 11.09 -7.93 18.51
N GLU A 82 10.34 -8.85 17.91
CA GLU A 82 9.57 -8.61 16.69
C GLU A 82 8.38 -7.69 16.96
N VAL A 83 7.68 -7.88 18.09
CA VAL A 83 6.58 -7.00 18.51
C VAL A 83 7.07 -5.57 18.73
N ASN A 84 8.24 -5.41 19.35
CA ASN A 84 8.87 -4.10 19.54
C ASN A 84 9.30 -3.46 18.21
N GLN A 85 9.78 -4.24 17.26
CA GLN A 85 10.13 -3.76 15.92
C GLN A 85 8.89 -3.34 15.13
N LEU A 86 7.78 -4.06 15.23
CA LEU A 86 6.53 -3.68 14.58
C LEU A 86 5.94 -2.39 15.15
N ASN A 87 5.95 -2.22 16.48
CA ASN A 87 5.53 -0.96 17.10
C ASN A 87 6.42 0.22 16.69
N ALA A 88 7.75 0.00 16.60
CA ALA A 88 8.67 1.01 16.10
C ALA A 88 8.41 1.37 14.63
N LEU A 89 8.05 0.38 13.80
CA LEU A 89 7.70 0.59 12.39
C LEU A 89 6.42 1.42 12.24
N GLU A 90 5.40 1.12 13.04
CA GLU A 90 4.13 1.85 13.01
C GLU A 90 4.33 3.30 13.47
N THR A 91 5.08 3.51 14.54
CA THR A 91 5.45 4.85 15.02
C THR A 91 6.20 5.63 13.94
N LEU A 92 7.23 5.02 13.35
CA LEU A 92 7.97 5.65 12.25
C LEU A 92 7.06 5.96 11.05
N ALA A 93 6.14 5.07 10.70
CA ALA A 93 5.22 5.30 9.57
C ALA A 93 4.32 6.52 9.81
N ASP A 94 3.78 6.66 11.02
CA ASP A 94 2.96 7.81 11.43
C ASP A 94 3.79 9.10 11.45
N ASP A 95 5.02 9.05 11.96
CA ASP A 95 5.94 10.18 11.98
C ASP A 95 6.29 10.64 10.55
N LEU A 96 6.63 9.70 9.65
CA LEU A 96 6.93 10.01 8.25
C LEU A 96 5.71 10.62 7.54
N GLN A 97 4.50 10.09 7.80
CA GLN A 97 3.28 10.65 7.22
C GLN A 97 3.01 12.07 7.74
N THR A 98 3.29 12.31 9.01
CA THR A 98 3.16 13.64 9.63
C THR A 98 4.16 14.63 9.01
N ILE A 99 5.42 14.23 8.86
CA ILE A 99 6.46 15.04 8.21
C ILE A 99 6.06 15.40 6.77
N ILE A 100 5.55 14.43 5.99
CA ILE A 100 5.14 14.64 4.60
C ILE A 100 3.95 15.60 4.50
N ASN A 101 2.99 15.49 5.41
CA ASN A 101 1.83 16.37 5.46
C ASN A 101 2.21 17.80 5.89
N GLU A 102 3.11 17.96 6.85
CA GLU A 102 3.53 19.26 7.37
C GLU A 102 4.45 20.03 6.42
N HIS A 103 5.31 19.33 5.65
CA HIS A 103 6.28 19.99 4.78
C HIS A 103 5.63 20.63 3.54
N GLY A 104 4.49 20.11 3.09
CA GLY A 104 3.81 20.58 1.89
C GLY A 104 4.61 20.34 0.59
N SER A 105 4.17 20.97 -0.50
CA SER A 105 4.70 20.71 -1.85
C SER A 105 5.84 21.65 -2.30
N GLN A 106 6.53 22.32 -1.38
CA GLN A 106 7.46 23.40 -1.74
C GLN A 106 8.93 23.01 -1.80
N ASP A 107 9.38 22.01 -1.04
CA ASP A 107 10.81 21.63 -0.99
C ASP A 107 10.99 20.11 -0.88
N LYS A 108 11.34 19.48 -2.01
CA LYS A 108 11.56 18.03 -2.09
C LYS A 108 12.85 17.62 -1.37
N ASP A 109 13.91 18.42 -1.50
CA ASP A 109 15.22 18.09 -0.92
C ASP A 109 15.20 18.25 0.60
N GLY A 110 14.53 19.30 1.10
CA GLY A 110 14.26 19.48 2.53
C GLY A 110 13.42 18.36 3.15
N LEU A 111 12.43 17.86 2.42
CA LEU A 111 11.62 16.72 2.85
C LEU A 111 12.46 15.44 2.94
N MET A 112 13.25 15.13 1.91
CA MET A 112 14.11 13.94 1.91
C MET A 112 15.11 13.97 3.07
N TYR A 113 15.70 15.13 3.36
CA TYR A 113 16.62 15.30 4.48
C TYR A 113 15.95 15.02 5.84
N ARG A 114 14.71 15.49 6.05
CA ARG A 114 13.97 15.21 7.29
C ARG A 114 13.58 13.74 7.42
N LEU A 115 13.10 13.12 6.34
CA LEU A 115 12.78 11.68 6.34
C LEU A 115 14.03 10.85 6.65
N GLN A 116 15.19 11.24 6.11
CA GLN A 116 16.45 10.57 6.41
C GLN A 116 16.84 10.69 7.89
N GLN A 117 16.65 11.85 8.52
CA GLN A 117 16.91 12.04 9.94
C GLN A 117 15.97 11.20 10.82
N GLU A 118 14.70 11.08 10.44
CA GLU A 118 13.74 10.29 11.20
C GLU A 118 14.04 8.79 11.09
N ILE A 119 14.32 8.30 9.88
CA ILE A 119 14.73 6.90 9.63
C ILE A 119 16.02 6.56 10.40
N ALA A 120 16.96 7.50 10.50
CA ALA A 120 18.20 7.34 11.27
C ALA A 120 17.96 7.06 12.77
N GLY A 121 16.83 7.51 13.32
CA GLY A 121 16.43 7.26 14.71
C GLY A 121 16.10 5.79 15.00
N TYR A 122 15.85 4.98 13.98
CA TYR A 122 15.36 3.61 14.12
C TYR A 122 16.23 2.57 13.39
N PRO A 123 17.50 2.35 13.82
CA PRO A 123 18.41 1.41 13.16
C PRO A 123 17.94 -0.06 13.25
N ALA A 124 17.05 -0.40 14.19
CA ALA A 124 16.47 -1.74 14.30
C ALA A 124 15.53 -2.09 13.11
N LEU A 125 15.03 -1.09 12.39
CA LEU A 125 14.16 -1.25 11.23
C LEU A 125 14.92 -1.42 9.91
N ASN A 126 16.25 -1.57 9.96
CA ASN A 126 17.10 -1.67 8.79
C ASN A 126 17.00 -3.01 8.01
N LYS A 127 15.99 -3.83 8.31
CA LYS A 127 15.75 -5.11 7.64
C LYS A 127 15.16 -4.86 6.24
N PRO A 128 15.51 -5.68 5.23
CA PRO A 128 15.08 -5.46 3.85
C PRO A 128 13.56 -5.41 3.68
N ALA A 129 12.81 -6.20 4.45
CA ALA A 129 11.35 -6.19 4.43
C ALA A 129 10.76 -4.85 4.90
N PHE A 130 11.31 -4.26 5.98
CA PHE A 130 10.86 -2.99 6.53
C PHE A 130 11.28 -1.81 5.67
N ARG A 131 12.50 -1.83 5.12
CA ARG A 131 12.96 -0.83 4.13
C ARG A 131 11.99 -0.74 2.95
N ALA A 132 11.62 -1.88 2.36
CA ALA A 132 10.68 -1.91 1.24
C ALA A 132 9.29 -1.37 1.62
N ALA A 133 8.79 -1.69 2.82
CA ALA A 133 7.50 -1.20 3.31
C ALA A 133 7.51 0.34 3.50
N ILE A 134 8.55 0.86 4.15
CA ILE A 134 8.73 2.30 4.40
C ILE A 134 8.92 3.06 3.08
N SER A 135 9.77 2.57 2.17
CA SER A 135 9.96 3.18 0.85
C SER A 135 8.63 3.24 0.07
N ASN A 136 7.84 2.17 0.09
CA ASN A 136 6.52 2.16 -0.55
C ASN A 136 5.54 3.14 0.11
N LEU A 137 5.59 3.27 1.44
CA LEU A 137 4.77 4.23 2.19
C LEU A 137 5.12 5.66 1.78
N ILE A 138 6.41 6.02 1.77
CA ILE A 138 6.90 7.34 1.36
C ILE A 138 6.51 7.66 -0.08
N ILE A 139 6.67 6.72 -1.01
CA ILE A 139 6.26 6.92 -2.42
C ILE A 139 4.75 7.16 -2.52
N ARG A 140 3.95 6.43 -1.73
CA ARG A 140 2.50 6.55 -1.74
C ARG A 140 2.04 7.87 -1.14
N SER A 141 2.55 8.26 0.03
CA SER A 141 2.17 9.51 0.70
C SER A 141 2.64 10.73 -0.09
N ALA A 142 3.87 10.74 -0.61
CA ALA A 142 4.35 11.85 -1.43
C ALA A 142 3.53 12.07 -2.72
N LYS A 143 3.01 10.97 -3.31
CA LYS A 143 2.14 11.04 -4.47
C LYS A 143 0.73 11.56 -4.14
N VAL A 144 0.21 11.23 -2.96
CA VAL A 144 -1.15 11.59 -2.54
C VAL A 144 -1.18 13.02 -1.98
N ASP A 145 -0.24 13.35 -1.11
CA ASP A 145 -0.30 14.55 -0.28
C ASP A 145 0.56 15.70 -0.85
N SER A 146 1.68 15.39 -1.52
CA SER A 146 2.65 16.42 -1.94
C SER A 146 2.71 16.66 -3.46
N ASN A 147 1.93 15.94 -4.27
CA ASN A 147 2.01 15.95 -5.76
C ASN A 147 3.42 15.68 -6.33
N PHE A 148 4.34 15.14 -5.53
CA PHE A 148 5.68 14.81 -5.97
C PHE A 148 5.75 13.34 -6.41
N THR A 149 6.59 13.09 -7.41
CA THR A 149 6.99 11.73 -7.79
C THR A 149 8.36 11.48 -7.19
N ILE A 150 8.38 10.81 -6.03
CA ILE A 150 9.59 10.21 -5.49
C ILE A 150 9.79 8.88 -6.22
N THR A 151 10.97 8.68 -6.78
CA THR A 151 11.33 7.41 -7.43
C THR A 151 11.83 6.40 -6.40
N GLN A 152 11.74 5.11 -6.73
CA GLN A 152 12.25 4.03 -5.89
C GLN A 152 13.73 4.25 -5.53
N ASP A 153 14.52 4.72 -6.51
CA ASP A 153 15.95 4.99 -6.35
C ASP A 153 16.23 6.10 -5.31
N GLU A 154 15.37 7.11 -5.23
CA GLU A 154 15.47 8.17 -4.22
C GLU A 154 15.09 7.66 -2.83
N ALA A 155 14.06 6.82 -2.73
CA ALA A 155 13.68 6.20 -1.46
C ALA A 155 14.76 5.23 -0.95
N ASP A 156 15.42 4.49 -1.84
CA ASP A 156 16.52 3.59 -1.50
C ASP A 156 17.80 4.35 -1.10
N SER A 157 17.97 5.58 -1.62
CA SER A 157 19.08 6.46 -1.23
C SER A 157 19.03 6.89 0.25
N LEU A 158 17.84 6.93 0.85
CA LEU A 158 17.65 7.26 2.27
C LEU A 158 18.32 6.22 3.19
N TRP A 159 18.46 4.99 2.72
CA TRP A 159 19.04 3.87 3.47
C TRP A 159 20.54 3.66 3.22
N THR A 160 21.14 4.35 2.24
CA THR A 160 22.53 4.07 1.83
C THR A 160 23.58 4.58 2.82
N HIS A 161 23.17 5.42 3.78
CA HIS A 161 24.04 5.94 4.83
C HIS A 161 24.11 5.06 6.10
N PHE A 162 23.53 3.85 6.09
CA PHE A 162 23.49 2.91 7.21
C PHE A 162 23.97 1.50 6.87
#